data_AF-A0A9E2DBN4-F1
#
_entry.id   AF-A0A9E2DBN4-F1
#
_cell.length_a   1.000
_cell.length_b   1.000
_cell.length_c   1.000
_cell.angle_alpha   90.00
_cell.angle_beta   90.00
_cell.angle_gamma   90.00
#
_symmetry.space_group_name_H-M   'P 1'
#
loop_
_entity.id
_entity.type
_entity.pdbx_description
1 polymer ?
#
loop_
_entity_poly.entity_id
_entity_poly.type
_entity_poly.pdbx_seq_one_letter_code
_entity_poly.pdbx_strand_id
1 'polypeptide(L)'
;MMKKVFYSFAVLSLTMASLTAEDSNNNNKEERVNASERRLNYNESIANKEKRAQQEEMNSDDENSVPRVVEKRVLSYPRGYQASQHWPLSVSASGDYIDFEDGSGWSVCYMDAYMALNWLASDIVYIAPHRDFFSIYDYRLCNVTTGQEVRANFDVGPLIYGEFTLTIVDIDSYDNTIVLSDGTIWNISAFDSYRMGDWIVGDAVIIGVNDFGFLAISEPYILINSSNGENVRAGFNF
;
A
#
# COMPACT_ATOMS: atom_id res chain seq x y z
N MET A 1 -19.24 55.28 19.42
CA MET A 1 -19.45 54.91 20.85
C MET A 1 -18.81 53.53 21.05
N MET A 2 -17.52 53.51 21.42
CA MET A 2 -16.68 52.29 21.44
C MET A 2 -16.82 51.55 22.77
N LYS A 3 -17.20 50.26 22.72
CA LYS A 3 -17.18 49.36 23.88
C LYS A 3 -15.82 48.65 23.94
N LYS A 4 -15.08 48.89 25.02
CA LYS A 4 -13.85 48.16 25.36
C LYS A 4 -14.23 46.83 26.01
N VAL A 5 -13.73 45.72 25.48
CA VAL A 5 -13.86 44.38 26.06
C VAL A 5 -12.55 44.07 26.78
N PHE A 6 -12.62 43.80 28.09
CA PHE A 6 -11.49 43.37 28.91
C PHE A 6 -11.39 41.85 28.87
N TYR A 7 -10.22 41.33 28.49
CA TYR A 7 -9.87 39.92 28.62
C TYR A 7 -9.30 39.67 30.01
N SER A 8 -9.90 38.72 30.74
CA SER A 8 -9.41 38.20 32.02
C SER A 8 -8.56 36.96 31.73
N PHE A 9 -7.26 37.03 32.04
CA PHE A 9 -6.35 35.90 31.99
C PHE A 9 -6.47 35.09 33.29
N ALA A 10 -6.98 33.86 33.20
CA ALA A 10 -6.86 32.88 34.27
C ALA A 10 -5.49 32.20 34.16
N VAL A 11 -4.67 32.37 35.19
CA VAL A 11 -3.39 31.67 35.36
C VAL A 11 -3.69 30.29 35.93
N LEU A 12 -3.52 29.24 35.11
CA LEU A 12 -3.62 27.86 35.57
C LEU A 12 -2.25 27.44 36.14
N SER A 13 -2.20 27.15 37.43
CA SER A 13 -1.01 26.66 38.13
C SER A 13 -0.73 25.20 37.77
N LEU A 14 0.46 24.95 37.20
CA LEU A 14 0.97 23.63 36.88
C LEU A 14 1.59 22.99 38.14
N THR A 15 0.95 21.97 38.71
CA THR A 15 1.54 21.11 39.73
C THR A 15 2.36 20.01 39.07
N MET A 16 3.69 20.07 39.25
CA MET A 16 4.64 18.99 38.94
C MET A 16 4.41 17.80 39.88
N ALA A 17 3.97 16.67 39.33
CA ALA A 17 3.97 15.39 40.03
C ALA A 17 5.23 14.59 39.65
N SER A 18 5.82 14.01 40.70
CA SER A 18 7.06 13.25 40.79
C SER A 18 7.23 12.14 39.75
N LEU A 19 8.45 12.05 39.19
CA LEU A 19 8.99 10.86 38.56
C LEU A 19 8.99 9.69 39.55
N THR A 20 8.48 8.54 39.14
CA THR A 20 8.86 7.23 39.65
C THR A 20 9.52 6.47 38.50
N ALA A 21 10.78 6.09 38.69
CA ALA A 21 11.51 5.22 37.81
C ALA A 21 10.98 3.79 37.97
N GLU A 22 10.37 3.24 36.92
CA GLU A 22 10.13 1.81 36.78
C GLU A 22 11.05 1.27 35.69
N ASP A 23 11.83 0.27 36.09
CA ASP A 23 12.64 -0.58 35.22
C ASP A 23 11.76 -1.28 34.17
N SER A 24 11.92 -0.93 32.90
CA SER A 24 11.35 -1.68 31.79
C SER A 24 12.43 -2.47 31.06
N ASN A 25 12.33 -3.78 31.29
CA ASN A 25 13.06 -4.87 30.65
C ASN A 25 12.87 -4.81 29.12
N ASN A 26 13.98 -4.64 28.42
CA ASN A 26 14.06 -4.36 26.99
C ASN A 26 13.79 -5.63 26.16
N ASN A 27 12.52 -5.96 25.96
CA ASN A 27 12.07 -6.81 24.86
C ASN A 27 11.64 -5.89 23.72
N ASN A 28 12.55 -5.61 22.80
CA ASN A 28 12.26 -5.01 21.49
C ASN A 28 11.33 -5.96 20.70
N LYS A 29 10.05 -5.93 21.01
CA LYS A 29 9.00 -6.33 20.08
C LYS A 29 8.82 -5.15 19.13
N GLU A 30 9.24 -5.33 17.89
CA GLU A 30 8.94 -4.42 16.79
C GLU A 30 7.44 -4.10 16.82
N GLU A 31 7.11 -2.86 17.14
CA GLU A 31 5.75 -2.36 17.22
C GLU A 31 5.24 -2.23 15.79
N ARG A 32 4.43 -3.21 15.35
CA ARG A 32 3.77 -3.20 14.04
C ARG A 32 2.37 -2.61 14.18
N VAL A 33 1.99 -1.73 13.25
CA VAL A 33 0.64 -1.18 13.19
C VAL A 33 -0.33 -2.31 12.83
N ASN A 34 -1.23 -2.64 13.76
CA ASN A 34 -2.17 -3.74 13.58
C ASN A 34 -3.43 -3.26 12.83
N ALA A 35 -3.42 -3.36 11.51
CA ALA A 35 -4.55 -3.01 10.62
C ALA A 35 -5.80 -3.90 10.83
N SER A 36 -5.73 -4.94 11.67
CA SER A 36 -6.77 -5.97 11.77
C SER A 36 -8.00 -5.59 12.60
N GLU A 37 -7.97 -4.56 13.45
CA GLU A 37 -9.08 -4.26 14.36
C GLU A 37 -10.33 -3.63 13.69
N ARG A 38 -10.23 -3.17 12.42
CA ARG A 38 -11.38 -2.74 11.61
C ARG A 38 -11.96 -3.82 10.68
N ARG A 39 -11.38 -5.04 10.66
CA ARG A 39 -11.67 -6.08 9.64
C ARG A 39 -12.89 -6.98 9.88
N LEU A 40 -13.57 -6.88 11.02
CA LEU A 40 -14.67 -7.81 11.33
C LEU A 40 -15.85 -7.73 10.33
N ASN A 41 -16.01 -6.62 9.61
CA ASN A 41 -16.98 -6.47 8.52
C ASN A 41 -16.42 -6.87 7.13
N TYR A 42 -15.10 -6.93 6.99
CA TYR A 42 -14.42 -7.24 5.73
C TYR A 42 -14.43 -8.76 5.44
N ASN A 43 -14.21 -9.59 6.46
CA ASN A 43 -14.19 -11.05 6.31
C ASN A 43 -15.54 -11.62 5.82
N GLU A 44 -16.66 -11.03 6.26
CA GLU A 44 -18.01 -11.40 5.78
C GLU A 44 -18.23 -10.98 4.32
N SER A 45 -17.62 -9.88 3.89
CA SER A 45 -17.65 -9.44 2.49
C SER A 45 -16.81 -10.34 1.57
N ILE A 46 -15.67 -10.85 2.04
CA ILE A 46 -14.82 -11.79 1.30
C ILE A 46 -15.56 -13.12 1.08
N ALA A 47 -16.11 -13.70 2.15
CA ALA A 47 -16.79 -15.00 2.08
C ALA A 47 -17.97 -15.00 1.09
N ASN A 48 -18.68 -13.89 0.96
CA ASN A 48 -19.80 -13.76 0.03
C ASN A 48 -19.36 -13.59 -1.42
N LYS A 49 -18.18 -13.01 -1.68
CA LYS A 49 -17.66 -12.82 -3.03
C LYS A 49 -16.95 -14.08 -3.54
N GLU A 50 -16.25 -14.82 -2.68
CA GLU A 50 -15.67 -16.13 -3.03
C GLU A 50 -16.73 -17.13 -3.52
N LYS A 51 -17.89 -17.17 -2.86
CA LYS A 51 -19.02 -18.03 -3.28
C LYS A 51 -19.52 -17.70 -4.70
N ARG A 52 -19.44 -16.44 -5.14
CA ARG A 52 -19.87 -16.05 -6.49
C ARG A 52 -18.86 -16.47 -7.55
N ALA A 53 -17.56 -16.30 -7.29
CA ALA A 53 -16.49 -16.69 -8.20
C ALA A 53 -16.50 -18.21 -8.47
N GLN A 54 -16.66 -19.02 -7.42
CA GLN A 54 -16.74 -20.49 -7.55
C GLN A 54 -17.95 -20.94 -8.39
N GLN A 55 -19.04 -20.18 -8.39
CA GLN A 55 -20.25 -20.52 -9.14
C GLN A 55 -20.14 -20.18 -10.63
N GLU A 56 -19.29 -19.24 -11.02
CA GLU A 56 -19.03 -18.89 -12.43
C GLU A 56 -18.09 -19.91 -13.09
N GLU A 57 -17.15 -20.47 -12.34
CA GLU A 57 -16.20 -21.48 -12.83
C GLU A 57 -16.84 -22.85 -13.10
N MET A 58 -17.89 -23.22 -12.36
CA MET A 58 -18.64 -24.46 -12.63
C MET A 58 -19.39 -24.45 -13.98
N ASN A 59 -19.44 -23.32 -14.69
CA ASN A 59 -20.14 -23.19 -15.97
C ASN A 59 -19.22 -23.15 -17.20
N SER A 60 -17.90 -23.30 -17.05
CA SER A 60 -16.94 -23.17 -18.15
C SER A 60 -16.27 -24.50 -18.54
N ASP A 61 -17.06 -25.53 -18.83
CA ASP A 61 -16.57 -26.76 -19.47
C ASP A 61 -16.72 -26.63 -21.00
N ASP A 62 -15.74 -26.00 -21.66
CA ASP A 62 -15.59 -26.04 -23.12
C ASP A 62 -14.22 -26.66 -23.49
N GLU A 63 -14.26 -27.93 -23.86
CA GLU A 63 -13.15 -28.90 -23.84
C GLU A 63 -12.24 -28.85 -25.10
N ASN A 64 -12.12 -27.70 -25.78
CA ASN A 64 -11.44 -27.63 -27.08
C ASN A 64 -10.53 -26.39 -27.28
N SER A 65 -9.78 -25.97 -26.26
CA SER A 65 -8.86 -24.83 -26.40
C SER A 65 -7.45 -25.25 -26.85
N VAL A 66 -7.10 -24.80 -28.06
CA VAL A 66 -5.73 -24.85 -28.61
C VAL A 66 -4.79 -24.08 -27.66
N PRO A 67 -3.57 -24.57 -27.37
CA PRO A 67 -2.62 -23.87 -26.50
C PRO A 67 -2.34 -22.47 -27.05
N ARG A 68 -2.87 -21.47 -26.36
CA ARG A 68 -2.71 -20.06 -26.68
C ARG A 68 -1.24 -19.71 -26.43
N VAL A 69 -0.50 -19.42 -27.49
CA VAL A 69 0.83 -18.80 -27.37
C VAL A 69 0.63 -17.47 -26.66
N VAL A 70 0.94 -17.44 -25.36
CA VAL A 70 0.86 -16.23 -24.54
C VAL A 70 2.02 -15.34 -24.98
N GLU A 71 1.72 -14.40 -25.87
CA GLU A 71 2.65 -13.34 -26.23
C GLU A 71 3.04 -12.61 -24.94
N LYS A 72 4.33 -12.73 -24.56
CA LYS A 72 4.86 -12.08 -23.35
C LYS A 72 4.68 -10.58 -23.56
N ARG A 73 3.64 -10.00 -22.95
CA ARG A 73 3.46 -8.55 -22.93
C ARG A 73 4.67 -7.99 -22.21
N VAL A 74 5.55 -7.33 -22.95
CA VAL A 74 6.60 -6.52 -22.35
C VAL A 74 5.89 -5.34 -21.73
N LEU A 75 5.60 -5.44 -20.43
CA LEU A 75 5.07 -4.34 -19.66
C LEU A 75 6.14 -3.25 -19.67
N SER A 76 5.88 -2.18 -20.42
CA SER A 76 6.74 -1.00 -20.47
C SER A 76 6.46 -0.17 -19.23
N TYR A 77 6.93 -0.66 -18.07
CA TYR A 77 6.94 0.15 -16.86
C TYR A 77 7.87 1.35 -17.09
N PRO A 78 7.51 2.53 -16.56
CA PRO A 78 8.44 3.66 -16.55
C PRO A 78 9.76 3.15 -15.94
N ARG A 79 10.89 3.37 -16.64
CA ARG A 79 12.22 3.19 -16.03
C ARG A 79 12.35 4.28 -14.97
N GLY A 80 11.78 4.02 -13.82
CA GLY A 80 11.28 5.09 -12.99
C GLY A 80 11.36 4.71 -11.54
N TYR A 81 12.18 5.44 -10.81
CA TYR A 81 12.33 5.45 -9.36
C TYR A 81 12.54 4.09 -8.68
N GLN A 82 13.75 3.88 -8.16
CA GLN A 82 14.15 2.63 -7.51
C GLN A 82 13.25 2.27 -6.32
N ALA A 83 12.68 3.25 -5.60
CA ALA A 83 11.79 2.97 -4.47
C ALA A 83 10.41 2.41 -4.87
N SER A 84 10.08 2.35 -6.17
CA SER A 84 8.90 1.63 -6.66
C SER A 84 9.15 0.14 -6.91
N GLN A 85 10.40 -0.30 -6.82
CA GLN A 85 10.81 -1.69 -7.00
C GLN A 85 10.86 -2.38 -5.64
N HIS A 86 10.23 -3.55 -5.58
CA HIS A 86 10.23 -4.39 -4.38
C HIS A 86 10.86 -5.75 -4.67
N TRP A 87 11.43 -6.35 -3.64
CA TRP A 87 12.08 -7.65 -3.65
C TRP A 87 11.40 -8.55 -2.63
N PRO A 88 10.81 -9.68 -3.05
CA PRO A 88 10.22 -10.63 -2.12
C PRO A 88 11.25 -11.06 -1.06
N LEU A 89 10.95 -10.86 0.21
CA LEU A 89 11.76 -11.41 1.29
C LEU A 89 11.40 -12.88 1.51
N SER A 90 10.10 -13.19 1.53
CA SER A 90 9.57 -14.54 1.64
C SER A 90 8.24 -14.70 0.91
N VAL A 91 7.99 -15.91 0.43
CA VAL A 91 6.69 -16.36 -0.07
C VAL A 91 6.24 -17.51 0.82
N SER A 92 4.97 -17.53 1.23
CA SER A 92 4.42 -18.63 2.01
C SER A 92 4.49 -19.95 1.23
N ALA A 93 4.51 -21.08 1.94
CA ALA A 93 4.57 -22.40 1.30
C ALA A 93 3.35 -22.69 0.39
N SER A 94 2.23 -22.00 0.60
CA SER A 94 1.02 -22.05 -0.23
C SER A 94 1.02 -21.01 -1.35
N GLY A 95 1.89 -19.99 -1.30
CA GLY A 95 1.93 -18.88 -2.26
C GLY A 95 0.83 -17.83 -2.06
N ASP A 96 0.04 -17.96 -0.99
CA ASP A 96 -1.06 -17.05 -0.61
C ASP A 96 -0.60 -15.81 0.16
N TYR A 97 0.70 -15.71 0.46
CA TYR A 97 1.28 -14.59 1.21
C TYR A 97 2.69 -14.28 0.74
N ILE A 98 3.01 -12.99 0.64
CA ILE A 98 4.33 -12.49 0.27
C ILE A 98 4.74 -11.38 1.24
N ASP A 99 5.94 -11.49 1.82
CA ASP A 99 6.60 -10.41 2.54
C ASP A 99 7.65 -9.76 1.63
N PHE A 100 7.76 -8.43 1.68
CA PHE A 100 8.78 -7.67 0.94
C PHE A 100 9.93 -7.19 1.84
N GLU A 101 10.97 -6.64 1.23
CA GLU A 101 12.18 -6.12 1.88
C GLU A 101 11.93 -4.99 2.87
N ASP A 102 10.86 -4.21 2.66
CA ASP A 102 10.41 -3.16 3.56
C ASP A 102 9.62 -3.71 4.77
N GLY A 103 9.39 -5.03 4.78
CA GLY A 103 8.60 -5.75 5.78
C GLY A 103 7.09 -5.65 5.59
N SER A 104 6.63 -5.07 4.49
CA SER A 104 5.21 -5.10 4.13
C SER A 104 4.78 -6.50 3.71
N GLY A 105 3.57 -6.88 4.12
CA GLY A 105 2.98 -8.19 3.89
C GLY A 105 1.73 -8.11 3.03
N TRP A 106 1.60 -9.03 2.09
CA TRP A 106 0.57 -9.01 1.05
C TRP A 106 -0.13 -10.35 0.93
N SER A 107 -1.45 -10.35 1.07
CA SER A 107 -2.29 -11.53 0.85
C SER A 107 -2.58 -11.70 -0.64
N VAL A 108 -2.15 -12.82 -1.21
CA VAL A 108 -2.29 -13.15 -2.63
C VAL A 108 -3.60 -13.92 -2.83
N CYS A 109 -4.25 -13.68 -3.98
CA CYS A 109 -5.43 -14.44 -4.38
C CYS A 109 -5.10 -15.93 -4.46
N TYR A 110 -5.91 -16.77 -3.81
CA TYR A 110 -5.68 -18.22 -3.80
C TYR A 110 -5.61 -18.83 -5.21
N MET A 111 -6.34 -18.26 -6.17
CA MET A 111 -6.30 -18.67 -7.57
C MET A 111 -5.00 -18.31 -8.29
N ASP A 112 -4.28 -17.31 -7.81
CA ASP A 112 -3.01 -16.85 -8.38
C ASP A 112 -1.80 -17.36 -7.57
N ALA A 113 -2.03 -17.95 -6.39
CA ALA A 113 -1.00 -18.36 -5.44
C ALA A 113 0.05 -19.30 -6.06
N TYR A 114 -0.37 -20.20 -6.96
CA TYR A 114 0.55 -21.10 -7.66
C TYR A 114 1.58 -20.37 -8.54
N MET A 115 1.26 -19.14 -9.00
CA MET A 115 2.19 -18.30 -9.75
C MET A 115 3.28 -17.73 -8.85
N ALA A 116 2.92 -17.35 -7.61
CA ALA A 116 3.84 -16.77 -6.63
C ALA A 116 4.86 -17.78 -6.07
N LEU A 117 4.54 -19.09 -6.06
CA LEU A 117 5.42 -20.14 -5.50
C LEU A 117 6.84 -20.17 -6.08
N ASN A 118 7.02 -19.67 -7.31
CA ASN A 118 8.33 -19.64 -7.98
C ASN A 118 9.01 -18.27 -7.92
N TRP A 119 8.46 -17.31 -7.19
CA TRP A 119 9.08 -16.00 -7.04
C TRP A 119 10.29 -16.10 -6.13
N LEU A 120 11.41 -15.55 -6.58
CA LEU A 120 12.68 -15.58 -5.87
C LEU A 120 12.93 -14.24 -5.20
N ALA A 121 13.75 -14.23 -4.14
CA ALA A 121 14.12 -12.99 -3.46
C ALA A 121 14.94 -12.01 -4.33
N SER A 122 15.49 -12.49 -5.44
CA SER A 122 16.17 -11.67 -6.43
C SER A 122 15.23 -11.06 -7.47
N ASP A 123 13.95 -11.45 -7.49
CA ASP A 123 12.99 -10.94 -8.46
C ASP A 123 12.59 -9.51 -8.12
N ILE A 124 12.37 -8.71 -9.16
CA ILE A 124 11.83 -7.36 -9.03
C ILE A 124 10.33 -7.45 -9.20
N VAL A 125 9.60 -6.92 -8.22
CA VAL A 125 8.14 -6.87 -8.21
C VAL A 125 7.69 -5.42 -8.18
N TYR A 126 6.73 -5.09 -9.04
CA TYR A 126 6.00 -3.83 -8.98
C TYR A 126 4.64 -4.05 -8.32
N ILE A 127 4.21 -3.10 -7.50
CA ILE A 127 2.87 -3.04 -6.95
C ILE A 127 2.06 -2.09 -7.81
N ALA A 128 0.92 -2.52 -8.34
CA ALA A 128 0.05 -1.69 -9.17
C ALA A 128 -1.42 -1.85 -8.74
N PRO A 129 -2.28 -0.85 -8.99
CA PRO A 129 -3.71 -1.01 -8.76
C PRO A 129 -4.28 -2.12 -9.63
N HIS A 130 -5.24 -2.87 -9.08
CA HIS A 130 -6.03 -3.79 -9.89
C HIS A 130 -7.04 -3.02 -10.74
N ARG A 131 -7.14 -3.37 -12.03
CA ARG A 131 -8.02 -2.68 -12.98
C ARG A 131 -9.49 -3.12 -12.95
N ASP A 132 -9.83 -4.19 -12.24
CA ASP A 132 -11.17 -4.77 -12.31
C ASP A 132 -12.02 -4.22 -11.17
N PHE A 133 -12.98 -3.37 -11.52
CA PHE A 133 -13.89 -2.72 -10.56
C PHE A 133 -14.71 -3.69 -9.70
N PHE A 134 -14.86 -4.93 -10.14
CA PHE A 134 -15.61 -5.98 -9.42
C PHE A 134 -14.70 -6.92 -8.62
N SER A 135 -13.38 -6.73 -8.69
CA SER A 135 -12.44 -7.52 -7.91
C SER A 135 -12.57 -7.21 -6.42
N ILE A 136 -12.13 -8.16 -5.62
CA ILE A 136 -11.99 -8.02 -4.16
C ILE A 136 -10.57 -7.65 -3.77
N TYR A 137 -9.68 -7.65 -4.76
CA TYR A 137 -8.28 -7.37 -4.63
C TYR A 137 -8.04 -5.96 -5.16
N ASP A 138 -7.54 -5.09 -4.30
CA ASP A 138 -7.31 -3.68 -4.63
C ASP A 138 -6.04 -3.50 -5.48
N TYR A 139 -5.11 -4.46 -5.38
CA TYR A 139 -3.81 -4.41 -6.00
C TYR A 139 -3.50 -5.66 -6.81
N ARG A 140 -2.44 -5.56 -7.60
CA ARG A 140 -1.71 -6.68 -8.18
C ARG A 140 -0.22 -6.50 -7.96
N LEU A 141 0.45 -7.62 -7.81
CA LEU A 141 1.89 -7.72 -7.72
C LEU A 141 2.39 -8.26 -9.06
N CYS A 142 3.29 -7.52 -9.71
CA CYS A 142 3.78 -7.83 -11.05
C CYS A 142 5.26 -8.19 -10.97
N ASN A 143 5.59 -9.48 -11.08
CA ASN A 143 6.97 -9.95 -11.12
C ASN A 143 7.56 -9.67 -12.51
N VAL A 144 8.48 -8.72 -12.58
CA VAL A 144 9.11 -8.24 -13.82
C VAL A 144 9.99 -9.32 -14.45
N THR A 145 10.65 -10.14 -13.63
CA THR A 145 11.54 -11.22 -14.09
C THR A 145 10.73 -12.27 -14.86
N THR A 146 9.67 -12.80 -14.24
CA THR A 146 8.86 -13.88 -14.81
C THR A 146 7.80 -13.36 -15.78
N GLY A 147 7.34 -12.12 -15.60
CA GLY A 147 6.18 -11.55 -16.28
C GLY A 147 4.84 -12.04 -15.73
N GLN A 148 4.85 -12.67 -14.55
CA GLN A 148 3.63 -13.11 -13.86
C GLN A 148 3.02 -11.95 -13.08
N GLU A 149 1.69 -11.96 -12.99
CA GLU A 149 0.92 -11.02 -12.19
C GLU A 149 0.01 -11.80 -11.26
N VAL A 150 -0.01 -11.44 -9.98
CA VAL A 150 -0.93 -12.02 -9.00
C VAL A 150 -1.76 -10.93 -8.37
N ARG A 151 -3.05 -11.17 -8.17
CA ARG A 151 -3.94 -10.25 -7.45
C ARG A 151 -3.63 -10.32 -5.97
N ALA A 152 -3.58 -9.18 -5.30
CA ALA A 152 -3.23 -9.13 -3.88
C ALA A 152 -3.94 -8.01 -3.14
N ASN A 153 -4.04 -8.18 -1.83
CA ASN A 153 -4.46 -7.15 -0.89
C ASN A 153 -3.32 -6.85 0.08
N PHE A 154 -3.20 -5.58 0.40
CA PHE A 154 -2.28 -5.10 1.41
C PHE A 154 -2.74 -5.61 2.79
N ASP A 155 -1.86 -6.30 3.51
CA ASP A 155 -2.19 -6.93 4.78
C ASP A 155 -1.47 -6.29 5.97
N VAL A 156 -0.14 -6.21 5.88
CA VAL A 156 0.75 -5.71 6.92
C VAL A 156 1.60 -4.58 6.36
N GLY A 157 1.70 -3.47 7.10
CA GLY A 157 2.53 -2.34 6.69
C GLY A 157 4.04 -2.55 6.86
N PRO A 158 4.86 -1.67 6.28
CA PRO A 158 6.31 -1.73 6.40
C PRO A 158 6.78 -1.65 7.85
N LEU A 159 8.02 -2.08 8.11
CA LEU A 159 8.65 -1.93 9.41
C LEU A 159 8.84 -0.45 9.75
N ILE A 160 8.31 -0.02 10.89
CA ILE A 160 8.54 1.34 11.37
C ILE A 160 10.05 1.53 11.58
N TYR A 161 10.64 2.54 10.95
CA TYR A 161 12.09 2.81 10.92
C TYR A 161 12.94 1.79 10.14
N GLY A 162 12.33 1.01 9.25
CA GLY A 162 13.07 0.18 8.30
C GLY A 162 13.90 1.00 7.31
N GLU A 163 15.02 0.46 6.84
CA GLU A 163 15.90 1.13 5.86
C GLU A 163 15.18 1.45 4.55
N PHE A 164 14.19 0.62 4.19
CA PHE A 164 13.39 0.76 2.96
C PHE A 164 12.03 1.43 3.19
N THR A 165 11.76 1.90 4.41
CA THR A 165 10.47 2.49 4.77
C THR A 165 10.49 3.99 4.56
N LEU A 166 9.61 4.47 3.67
CA LEU A 166 9.37 5.89 3.49
C LEU A 166 8.24 6.34 4.39
N THR A 167 8.38 7.52 4.98
CA THR A 167 7.34 8.14 5.83
C THR A 167 7.01 9.54 5.34
N ILE A 168 5.78 9.96 5.58
CA ILE A 168 5.34 11.33 5.28
C ILE A 168 6.00 12.29 6.26
N VAL A 169 6.74 13.27 5.76
CA VAL A 169 7.35 14.34 6.55
C VAL A 169 6.52 15.61 6.50
N ASP A 170 5.87 15.88 5.36
CA ASP A 170 5.03 17.07 5.19
C ASP A 170 3.88 16.80 4.20
N ILE A 171 2.76 17.50 4.40
CA ILE A 171 1.58 17.45 3.54
C ILE A 171 1.14 18.89 3.27
N ASP A 172 1.24 19.32 2.01
CA ASP A 172 0.64 20.58 1.56
C ASP A 172 -0.68 20.29 0.82
N SER A 173 -1.80 20.45 1.53
CA SER A 173 -3.13 20.27 0.95
C SER A 173 -3.54 21.38 -0.02
N TYR A 174 -2.87 22.55 -0.02
CA TYR A 174 -3.16 23.63 -0.95
C TYR A 174 -2.53 23.32 -2.32
N ASP A 175 -1.27 22.89 -2.32
CA ASP A 175 -0.54 22.53 -3.54
C ASP A 175 -0.72 21.07 -3.96
N ASN A 176 -1.44 20.26 -3.18
CA ASN A 176 -1.58 18.80 -3.33
C ASN A 176 -0.21 18.11 -3.41
N THR A 177 0.69 18.44 -2.48
CA THR A 177 2.01 17.81 -2.42
C THR A 177 2.24 17.04 -1.13
N ILE A 178 3.03 15.98 -1.24
CA ILE A 178 3.50 15.17 -0.11
C ILE A 178 5.03 15.13 -0.16
N VAL A 179 5.67 15.41 0.97
CA VAL A 179 7.13 15.27 1.12
C VAL A 179 7.42 14.01 1.91
N LEU A 180 8.27 13.14 1.36
CA LEU A 180 8.68 11.89 2.02
C LEU A 180 10.02 12.04 2.75
N SER A 181 10.34 11.08 3.61
CA SER A 181 11.55 11.05 4.45
C SER A 181 12.87 10.98 3.68
N ASP A 182 12.85 10.60 2.41
CA ASP A 182 14.00 10.67 1.50
C ASP A 182 14.21 12.09 0.90
N GLY A 183 13.34 13.04 1.24
CA GLY A 183 13.36 14.42 0.74
C GLY A 183 12.66 14.62 -0.60
N THR A 184 12.05 13.58 -1.16
CA THR A 184 11.30 13.70 -2.44
C THR A 184 9.96 14.40 -2.26
N ILE A 185 9.56 15.17 -3.27
CA ILE A 185 8.30 15.93 -3.30
C ILE A 185 7.40 15.35 -4.39
N TRP A 186 6.23 14.88 -3.96
CA TRP A 186 5.26 14.19 -4.80
C TRP A 186 4.04 15.08 -5.03
N ASN A 187 3.71 15.33 -6.30
CA ASN A 187 2.48 16.00 -6.70
C ASN A 187 1.39 14.95 -6.81
N ILE A 188 0.35 15.10 -6.00
CA ILE A 188 -0.79 14.19 -5.97
C ILE A 188 -1.81 14.61 -7.04
N SER A 189 -2.39 13.62 -7.71
CA SER A 189 -3.44 13.87 -8.68
C SER A 189 -4.60 14.62 -8.03
N ALA A 190 -5.07 15.69 -8.68
CA ALA A 190 -6.20 16.48 -8.17
C ALA A 190 -7.47 15.63 -7.96
N PHE A 191 -7.61 14.52 -8.71
CA PHE A 191 -8.71 13.56 -8.55
C PHE A 191 -8.65 12.74 -7.27
N ASP A 192 -7.47 12.64 -6.64
CA ASP A 192 -7.24 11.87 -5.42
C ASP A 192 -7.01 12.78 -4.20
N SER A 193 -7.06 14.11 -4.38
CA SER A 193 -6.86 15.12 -3.33
C SER A 193 -7.73 14.89 -2.09
N TYR A 194 -8.97 14.44 -2.26
CA TYR A 194 -9.88 14.16 -1.14
C TYR A 194 -9.36 13.05 -0.21
N ARG A 195 -8.54 12.12 -0.71
CA ARG A 195 -7.96 11.02 0.07
C ARG A 195 -6.84 11.50 0.99
N MET A 196 -6.17 12.61 0.65
CA MET A 196 -5.11 13.19 1.48
C MET A 196 -5.63 13.69 2.83
N GLY A 197 -6.94 13.93 2.97
CA GLY A 197 -7.52 14.39 4.23
C GLY A 197 -7.40 13.39 5.39
N ASP A 198 -7.22 12.10 5.07
CA ASP A 198 -7.07 11.02 6.06
C ASP A 198 -5.60 10.62 6.29
N TRP A 199 -4.66 11.22 5.55
CA TRP A 199 -3.24 10.92 5.65
C TRP A 199 -2.58 11.85 6.68
N ILE A 200 -1.65 11.32 7.48
CA ILE A 200 -1.03 12.06 8.59
C ILE A 200 0.50 12.01 8.46
N VAL A 201 1.16 13.11 8.81
CA VAL A 201 2.62 13.15 8.96
C VAL A 201 3.09 12.05 9.91
N GLY A 202 4.06 11.25 9.46
CA GLY A 202 4.57 10.06 10.14
C GLY A 202 4.00 8.74 9.61
N ASP A 203 2.93 8.74 8.82
CA ASP A 203 2.43 7.52 8.16
C ASP A 203 3.50 6.95 7.22
N ALA A 204 3.68 5.62 7.24
CA ALA A 204 4.54 4.94 6.29
C ALA A 204 3.84 4.80 4.92
N VAL A 205 4.62 4.94 3.85
CA VAL A 205 4.16 4.97 2.46
C VAL A 205 4.91 3.93 1.65
N ILE A 206 4.17 3.14 0.88
CA ILE A 206 4.70 2.22 -0.14
C ILE A 206 4.51 2.87 -1.51
N ILE A 207 5.52 2.83 -2.36
CA ILE A 207 5.45 3.40 -3.72
C ILE A 207 5.16 2.28 -4.71
N GLY A 208 4.05 2.39 -5.43
CA GLY A 208 3.72 1.51 -6.54
C GLY A 208 3.82 2.22 -7.89
N VAL A 209 3.51 1.46 -8.95
CA VAL A 209 3.44 1.97 -10.32
C VAL A 209 1.98 2.16 -10.72
N ASN A 210 1.67 3.33 -11.27
CA ASN A 210 0.39 3.56 -11.92
C ASN A 210 0.51 3.10 -13.37
N ASP A 211 -0.27 2.09 -13.74
CA ASP A 211 -0.23 1.54 -15.09
C ASP A 211 -1.59 1.64 -15.81
N PHE A 212 -2.43 2.62 -15.45
CA PHE A 212 -3.69 2.94 -16.11
C PHE A 212 -3.55 3.54 -17.53
N GLY A 213 -2.73 2.90 -18.38
CA GLY A 213 -2.58 3.22 -19.79
C GLY A 213 -2.23 4.68 -20.03
N PHE A 214 -2.93 5.33 -20.97
CA PHE A 214 -2.65 6.71 -21.37
C PHE A 214 -2.83 7.74 -20.24
N LEU A 215 -3.58 7.40 -19.19
CA LEU A 215 -3.80 8.29 -18.04
C LEU A 215 -2.63 8.27 -17.06
N ALA A 216 -1.75 7.28 -17.13
CA ALA A 216 -0.58 7.19 -16.24
C ALA A 216 0.60 8.09 -16.66
N ILE A 217 0.48 8.84 -17.75
CA ILE A 217 1.60 9.62 -18.30
C ILE A 217 2.02 10.76 -17.36
N SER A 218 1.06 11.45 -16.73
CA SER A 218 1.33 12.56 -15.81
C SER A 218 1.57 12.11 -14.37
N GLU A 219 0.97 10.99 -13.97
CA GLU A 219 1.15 10.41 -12.63
C GLU A 219 1.59 8.94 -12.75
N PRO A 220 2.86 8.66 -13.06
CA PRO A 220 3.33 7.29 -13.33
C PRO A 220 3.41 6.39 -12.09
N TYR A 221 3.17 6.93 -10.89
CA TYR A 221 3.26 6.18 -9.65
C TYR A 221 1.97 6.26 -8.85
N ILE A 222 1.88 5.37 -7.86
CA ILE A 222 0.92 5.48 -6.77
C ILE A 222 1.69 5.56 -5.46
N LEU A 223 1.16 6.32 -4.50
CA LEU A 223 1.57 6.25 -3.10
C LEU A 223 0.48 5.49 -2.35
N ILE A 224 0.85 4.48 -1.56
CA ILE A 224 -0.06 3.68 -0.75
C ILE A 224 0.23 4.00 0.72
N ASN A 225 -0.77 4.52 1.43
CA ASN A 225 -0.63 4.78 2.86
C ASN A 225 -0.83 3.48 3.65
N SER A 226 0.20 3.08 4.39
CA SER A 226 0.22 1.84 5.16
C SER A 226 -0.79 1.82 6.33
N SER A 227 -1.25 2.97 6.81
CA SER A 227 -2.18 3.08 7.94
C SER A 227 -3.61 2.73 7.56
N ASN A 228 -4.02 2.97 6.32
CA ASN A 228 -5.39 2.73 5.84
C ASN A 228 -5.48 1.88 4.56
N GLY A 229 -4.36 1.57 3.91
CA GLY A 229 -4.29 0.82 2.67
C GLY A 229 -4.81 1.58 1.45
N GLU A 230 -5.15 2.86 1.58
CA GLU A 230 -5.59 3.69 0.47
C GLU A 230 -4.41 4.14 -0.38
N ASN A 231 -4.66 4.35 -1.68
CA ASN A 231 -3.66 4.87 -2.59
C ASN A 231 -4.08 6.18 -3.25
N VAL A 232 -3.09 6.96 -3.67
CA VAL A 232 -3.25 8.16 -4.50
C VAL A 232 -2.30 8.09 -5.68
N ARG A 233 -2.72 8.56 -6.85
CA ARG A 233 -1.84 8.71 -8.01
C ARG A 233 -0.92 9.90 -7.81
N ALA A 234 0.36 9.73 -8.15
CA ALA A 234 1.35 10.77 -7.96
C ALA A 234 2.41 10.80 -9.07
N GLY A 235 2.96 11.99 -9.29
CA GLY A 235 4.17 12.21 -10.06
C GLY A 235 5.13 13.06 -9.23
N PHE A 236 6.43 12.83 -9.32
CA PHE A 236 7.41 13.62 -8.60
C PHE A 236 8.27 14.42 -9.57
N ASN A 237 8.75 15.58 -9.11
CA ASN A 237 9.71 16.41 -9.81
C ASN A 237 11.07 16.24 -9.13
N PHE A 238 12.15 16.15 -9.93
CA PHE A 238 13.54 16.19 -9.46
C PHE A 238 14.00 17.63 -9.21
#